data_AF-A0A917PQY1-F1
#
_entry.id   AF-A0A917PQY1-F1
#
_cell.length_a   1.000
_cell.length_b   1.000
_cell.length_c   1.000
_cell.angle_alpha   90.00
_cell.angle_beta   90.00
_cell.angle_gamma   90.00
#
_symmetry.space_group_name_H-M   'P 1'
#
loop_
_entity.id
_entity.type
_entity.pdbx_description
1 polymer ?
#
loop_
_entity_poly.entity_id
_entity_poly.type
_entity_poly.pdbx_seq_one_letter_code
_entity_poly.pdbx_strand_id
1 'polypeptide(L)'
;MDTTTADQETYQLARDLKAALQTARHSGSERFYQLGLRLCQHLLVKYEDLNPATVATGPVALAAWQERKAKHILGSTQQDKLLIAEVASQCAMSRSHFSRAFKKSTGMSPQEWSLNSRIERAQRLLTESSLSMCQIALECGFADQSHFSRTFSKLTGTSPKRWQRCQSPVSQHQCATLSVQTYP
;
A
#
# COMPACT_ATOMS: atom_id res chain seq x y z
N MET A 1 3.33 -29.28 2.44
CA MET A 1 1.96 -29.78 2.19
C MET A 1 1.10 -28.57 1.84
N ASP A 2 0.89 -28.40 0.55
CA ASP A 2 -0.33 -27.92 -0.09
C ASP A 2 -0.94 -26.57 0.31
N THR A 3 -0.25 -25.46 0.01
CA THR A 3 -0.87 -24.12 0.01
C THR A 3 -1.92 -23.95 -1.09
N THR A 4 -1.90 -24.78 -2.15
CA THR A 4 -2.87 -24.76 -3.25
C THR A 4 -4.21 -25.41 -2.88
N THR A 5 -4.20 -26.44 -2.02
CA THR A 5 -5.42 -27.18 -1.65
C THR A 5 -6.30 -26.38 -0.69
N ALA A 6 -5.69 -25.61 0.22
CA ALA A 6 -6.41 -24.81 1.22
C ALA A 6 -7.22 -23.63 0.62
N ASP A 7 -6.71 -22.99 -0.44
CA ASP A 7 -7.44 -21.94 -1.13
C ASP A 7 -8.58 -22.49 -2.00
N GLN A 8 -8.39 -23.70 -2.57
CA GLN A 8 -9.43 -24.42 -3.31
C GLN A 8 -10.59 -24.82 -2.38
N GLU A 9 -10.30 -25.33 -1.19
CA GLU A 9 -11.31 -25.72 -0.19
C GLU A 9 -12.09 -24.51 0.34
N THR A 10 -11.39 -23.41 0.63
CA THR A 10 -12.04 -22.16 1.07
C THR A 10 -13.01 -21.64 -0.01
N TYR A 11 -12.58 -21.64 -1.27
CA TYR A 11 -13.41 -21.21 -2.40
C TYR A 11 -14.62 -22.12 -2.60
N GLN A 12 -14.42 -23.44 -2.46
CA GLN A 12 -15.49 -24.42 -2.61
C GLN A 12 -16.56 -24.25 -1.51
N LEU A 13 -16.14 -24.07 -0.26
CA LEU A 13 -17.05 -23.80 0.87
C LEU A 13 -17.84 -22.49 0.68
N ALA A 14 -17.19 -21.42 0.22
CA ALA A 14 -17.86 -20.14 -0.06
C ALA A 14 -18.87 -20.25 -1.21
N ARG A 15 -18.54 -21.02 -2.26
CA ARG A 15 -19.44 -21.30 -3.38
C ARG A 15 -20.67 -22.08 -2.93
N ASP A 16 -20.47 -23.09 -2.10
CA ASP A 16 -21.55 -23.97 -1.64
C ASP A 16 -22.48 -23.24 -0.65
N LEU A 17 -21.94 -22.36 0.19
CA LEU A 17 -22.72 -21.47 1.05
C LEU A 17 -23.58 -20.48 0.23
N LYS A 18 -23.02 -19.91 -0.85
CA LYS A 18 -23.76 -19.03 -1.77
C LYS A 18 -24.89 -19.77 -2.46
N ALA A 19 -24.66 -21.00 -2.91
CA ALA A 19 -25.69 -21.83 -3.51
C ALA A 19 -26.80 -22.20 -2.50
N ALA A 20 -26.43 -22.48 -1.26
CA ALA A 20 -27.39 -22.72 -0.17
C ALA A 20 -28.24 -21.47 0.15
N LEU A 21 -27.65 -20.28 0.15
CA LEU A 21 -28.36 -19.00 0.33
C LEU A 21 -29.33 -18.70 -0.81
N GLN A 22 -28.98 -19.05 -2.05
CA GLN A 22 -29.83 -18.84 -3.23
C GLN A 22 -30.99 -19.85 -3.34
N THR A 23 -30.83 -21.04 -2.75
CA THR A 23 -31.85 -22.11 -2.75
C THR A 23 -32.71 -22.13 -1.48
N ALA A 24 -32.37 -21.32 -0.47
CA ALA A 24 -33.12 -21.17 0.76
C ALA A 24 -34.41 -20.36 0.54
N ARG A 25 -35.42 -20.98 -0.10
CA ARG A 25 -36.79 -20.46 -0.01
C ARG A 25 -37.54 -21.00 1.19
N HIS A 26 -37.41 -22.27 1.61
CA HIS A 26 -38.03 -22.76 2.86
C HIS A 26 -37.38 -23.99 3.55
N SER A 27 -36.16 -24.44 3.20
CA SER A 27 -35.64 -25.73 3.72
C SER A 27 -34.35 -25.61 4.53
N GLY A 28 -34.50 -25.73 5.86
CA GLY A 28 -33.48 -26.23 6.80
C GLY A 28 -32.47 -25.20 7.30
N SER A 29 -32.85 -24.44 8.33
CA SER A 29 -31.95 -23.61 9.15
C SER A 29 -30.67 -24.37 9.57
N GLU A 30 -30.78 -25.68 9.79
CA GLU A 30 -29.68 -26.54 10.20
C GLU A 30 -28.56 -26.67 9.15
N ARG A 31 -28.88 -26.92 7.88
CA ARG A 31 -27.84 -27.12 6.85
C ARG A 31 -27.09 -25.83 6.55
N PHE A 32 -27.80 -24.70 6.58
CA PHE A 32 -27.20 -23.38 6.48
C PHE A 32 -26.28 -23.08 7.67
N TYR A 33 -26.74 -23.37 8.89
CA TYR A 33 -25.97 -23.21 10.11
C TYR A 33 -24.70 -24.06 10.10
N GLN A 34 -24.78 -25.33 9.69
CA GLN A 34 -23.64 -26.23 9.61
C GLN A 34 -22.60 -25.78 8.57
N LEU A 35 -23.03 -25.31 7.39
CA LEU A 35 -22.12 -24.75 6.38
C LEU A 35 -21.48 -23.44 6.86
N GLY A 36 -22.26 -22.56 7.49
CA GLY A 36 -21.76 -21.33 8.09
C GLY A 36 -20.76 -21.61 9.22
N LEU A 37 -21.08 -22.53 10.13
CA LEU A 37 -20.23 -22.93 11.24
C LEU A 37 -18.92 -23.55 10.76
N ARG A 38 -18.98 -24.45 9.78
CA ARG A 38 -17.80 -25.11 9.22
C ARG A 38 -16.90 -24.13 8.45
N LEU A 39 -17.49 -23.15 7.76
CA LEU A 39 -16.75 -22.05 7.17
C LEU A 39 -16.10 -21.19 8.27
N CYS A 40 -16.85 -20.77 9.29
CA CYS A 40 -16.32 -20.00 10.41
C CYS A 40 -15.20 -20.75 11.14
N GLN A 41 -15.32 -22.06 11.35
CA GLN A 41 -14.28 -22.89 11.97
C GLN A 41 -13.05 -23.00 11.07
N HIS A 42 -13.22 -23.21 9.77
CA HIS A 42 -12.11 -23.27 8.82
C HIS A 42 -11.40 -21.92 8.71
N LEU A 43 -12.16 -20.82 8.69
CA LEU A 43 -11.62 -19.46 8.73
C LEU A 43 -10.94 -19.19 10.06
N LEU A 44 -11.51 -19.59 11.20
CA LEU A 44 -10.90 -19.43 12.52
C LEU A 44 -9.58 -20.19 12.64
N VAL A 45 -9.47 -21.40 12.12
CA VAL A 45 -8.21 -22.17 12.10
C VAL A 45 -7.20 -21.54 11.14
N LYS A 46 -7.63 -21.09 9.96
CA LYS A 46 -6.77 -20.38 8.98
C LYS A 46 -6.35 -18.99 9.48
N TYR A 47 -7.13 -18.39 10.37
CA TYR A 47 -6.91 -17.07 10.95
C TYR A 47 -6.56 -17.12 12.44
N GLU A 48 -6.32 -18.29 13.03
CA GLU A 48 -5.85 -18.44 14.42
C GLU A 48 -4.42 -17.89 14.55
N ASP A 49 -3.66 -17.94 13.45
CA ASP A 49 -2.40 -17.23 13.24
C ASP A 49 -2.54 -15.69 13.24
N LEU A 50 -3.77 -15.15 13.26
CA LEU A 50 -4.07 -13.72 13.38
C LEU A 50 -4.57 -13.32 14.76
N ASN A 51 -4.55 -14.21 15.77
CA ASN A 51 -4.77 -13.79 17.15
C ASN A 51 -3.59 -12.93 17.62
N PRO A 52 -3.76 -11.60 17.85
CA PRO A 52 -2.66 -10.75 18.28
C PRO A 52 -2.22 -11.01 19.73
N ALA A 53 -2.88 -11.92 20.45
CA ALA A 53 -2.58 -12.22 21.86
C ALA A 53 -1.63 -13.41 22.08
N THR A 54 -1.34 -14.27 21.10
CA THR A 54 -0.70 -15.57 21.41
C THR A 54 0.58 -15.96 20.67
N VAL A 55 1.17 -15.16 19.78
CA VAL A 55 2.41 -15.61 19.12
C VAL A 55 3.55 -14.60 19.25
N ALA A 56 4.25 -14.73 20.37
CA ALA A 56 5.69 -14.47 20.37
C ALA A 56 6.36 -15.47 19.41
N THR A 57 7.09 -14.95 18.41
CA THR A 57 8.12 -15.64 17.59
C THR A 57 7.65 -16.49 16.38
N GLY A 58 7.43 -15.84 15.21
CA GLY A 58 7.24 -16.44 13.87
C GLY A 58 7.06 -15.36 12.78
N PRO A 59 7.40 -15.59 11.49
CA PRO A 59 8.29 -14.74 10.70
C PRO A 59 7.86 -13.26 10.59
N VAL A 60 8.81 -12.40 10.91
CA VAL A 60 8.72 -10.93 11.04
C VAL A 60 8.42 -10.21 9.71
N ALA A 61 7.89 -10.84 8.66
CA ALA A 61 7.63 -10.22 7.35
C ALA A 61 6.16 -10.38 6.96
N LEU A 62 5.63 -9.41 6.21
CA LEU A 62 4.27 -9.51 5.68
C LEU A 62 4.15 -10.63 4.66
N ALA A 63 3.01 -11.33 4.65
CA ALA A 63 2.66 -12.19 3.53
C ALA A 63 2.47 -11.35 2.25
N ALA A 64 2.70 -11.93 1.08
CA ALA A 64 2.65 -11.20 -0.20
C ALA A 64 1.30 -10.49 -0.43
N TRP A 65 0.19 -11.11 -0.04
CA TRP A 65 -1.14 -10.50 -0.14
C TRP A 65 -1.33 -9.34 0.85
N GLN A 66 -0.79 -9.45 2.08
CA GLN A 66 -0.83 -8.38 3.09
C GLN A 66 0.00 -7.19 2.64
N GLU A 67 1.18 -7.44 2.07
CA GLU A 67 2.03 -6.38 1.52
C GLU A 67 1.34 -5.66 0.36
N ARG A 68 0.77 -6.40 -0.60
CA ARG A 68 0.02 -5.81 -1.72
C ARG A 68 -1.17 -4.97 -1.24
N LYS A 69 -1.94 -5.48 -0.27
CA LYS A 69 -3.07 -4.77 0.33
C LYS A 69 -2.61 -3.50 1.05
N ALA A 70 -1.56 -3.60 1.87
CA ALA A 70 -0.98 -2.48 2.60
C ALA A 70 -0.49 -1.38 1.65
N LYS A 71 0.26 -1.75 0.60
CA LYS A 71 0.75 -0.81 -0.43
C LYS A 71 -0.40 -0.12 -1.17
N HIS A 72 -1.45 -0.86 -1.51
CA HIS A 72 -2.64 -0.29 -2.16
C HIS A 72 -3.32 0.78 -1.29
N ILE A 73 -3.51 0.50 -0.01
CA ILE A 73 -4.18 1.44 0.91
C ILE A 73 -3.26 2.64 1.21
N LEU A 74 -1.98 2.40 1.48
CA LEU A 74 -1.01 3.46 1.75
C LEU A 74 -0.80 4.39 0.54
N GLY A 75 -0.84 3.85 -0.69
CA GLY A 75 -0.62 4.63 -1.91
C GLY A 75 -1.82 5.48 -2.36
N SER A 76 -3.00 5.22 -1.80
CA SER A 76 -4.24 5.91 -2.16
C SER A 76 -4.67 6.98 -1.17
N THR A 77 -3.97 7.14 -0.03
CA THR A 77 -4.49 7.95 1.07
C THR A 77 -3.65 9.18 1.42
N GLN A 78 -4.36 10.26 1.75
CA GLN A 78 -3.87 11.62 1.98
C GLN A 78 -3.32 11.91 3.39
N GLN A 79 -3.43 11.00 4.38
CA GLN A 79 -3.11 11.27 5.80
C GLN A 79 -2.14 10.21 6.41
N ASP A 80 -1.26 10.62 7.35
CA ASP A 80 -0.06 9.81 7.66
C ASP A 80 -0.09 8.99 8.97
N LYS A 81 -0.95 9.30 9.96
CA LYS A 81 -0.85 8.69 11.31
C LYS A 81 -2.03 7.83 11.75
N LEU A 82 -3.27 8.30 11.55
CA LEU A 82 -4.46 7.50 11.89
C LEU A 82 -4.60 6.28 10.97
N LEU A 83 -4.07 6.38 9.75
CA LEU A 83 -4.19 5.35 8.72
C LEU A 83 -3.28 4.14 8.92
N ILE A 84 -2.15 4.26 9.60
CA ILE A 84 -1.28 3.09 9.81
C ILE A 84 -1.92 2.11 10.80
N ALA A 85 -2.64 2.63 11.81
CA ALA A 85 -3.41 1.78 12.70
C ALA A 85 -4.56 1.09 11.96
N GLU A 86 -5.23 1.81 11.07
CA GLU A 86 -6.30 1.26 10.24
C GLU A 86 -5.80 0.21 9.25
N VAL A 87 -4.71 0.48 8.51
CA VAL A 87 -4.06 -0.49 7.62
C VAL A 87 -3.63 -1.73 8.40
N ALA A 88 -3.05 -1.56 9.59
CA ALA A 88 -2.67 -2.67 10.46
C ALA A 88 -3.90 -3.52 10.85
N SER A 89 -5.01 -2.90 11.25
CA SER A 89 -6.26 -3.61 11.57
C SER A 89 -6.83 -4.36 10.35
N GLN A 90 -6.74 -3.78 9.16
CA GLN A 90 -7.15 -4.43 7.91
C GLN A 90 -6.24 -5.60 7.50
N CYS A 91 -5.03 -5.66 8.04
CA CYS A 91 -4.11 -6.78 7.94
C CYS A 91 -4.20 -7.73 9.15
N ALA A 92 -5.13 -7.49 10.08
CA ALA A 92 -5.30 -8.20 11.36
C ALA A 92 -4.02 -8.21 12.23
N MET A 93 -3.34 -7.08 12.30
CA MET A 93 -2.11 -6.90 13.06
C MET A 93 -2.23 -5.69 14.00
N SER A 94 -1.50 -5.73 15.12
CA SER A 94 -1.27 -4.52 15.91
C SER A 94 -0.38 -3.55 15.14
N ARG A 95 -0.51 -2.25 15.40
CA ARG A 95 0.28 -1.19 14.73
C ARG A 95 1.80 -1.47 14.80
N SER A 96 2.29 -1.84 15.98
CA SER A 96 3.72 -2.10 16.20
C SER A 96 4.20 -3.35 15.48
N HIS A 97 3.36 -4.40 15.40
CA HIS A 97 3.69 -5.59 14.64
C HIS A 97 3.72 -5.28 13.14
N PHE A 98 2.67 -4.64 12.61
CA PHE A 98 2.58 -4.23 11.22
C PHE A 98 3.79 -3.39 10.78
N SER A 99 4.16 -2.35 11.54
CA SER A 99 5.31 -1.49 11.18
C SER A 99 6.63 -2.27 11.08
N ARG A 100 6.87 -3.23 11.98
CA ARG A 100 8.06 -4.09 11.92
C ARG A 100 7.99 -5.04 10.72
N ALA A 101 6.83 -5.65 10.50
CA ALA A 101 6.63 -6.60 9.42
C ALA A 101 6.74 -5.96 8.03
N PHE A 102 6.15 -4.78 7.87
CA PHE A 102 6.22 -3.98 6.66
C PHE A 102 7.64 -3.52 6.37
N LYS A 103 8.36 -3.05 7.40
CA LYS A 103 9.77 -2.65 7.23
C LYS A 103 10.66 -3.82 6.85
N LYS A 104 10.39 -5.02 7.38
CA LYS A 104 11.17 -6.21 6.99
C LYS A 104 10.89 -6.65 5.56
N SER A 105 9.64 -6.57 5.07
CA SER A 105 9.35 -6.99 3.69
C SER A 105 9.68 -5.94 2.64
N THR A 106 9.55 -4.64 2.96
CA THR A 106 9.77 -3.53 2.00
C THR A 106 11.09 -2.78 2.18
N GLY A 107 11.81 -3.01 3.29
CA GLY A 107 13.04 -2.30 3.66
C GLY A 107 12.81 -0.94 4.33
N MET A 108 11.58 -0.40 4.32
CA MET A 108 11.26 0.94 4.83
C MET A 108 10.00 0.94 5.71
N SER A 109 9.88 1.89 6.62
CA SER A 109 8.67 1.97 7.45
C SER A 109 7.44 2.33 6.61
N PRO A 110 6.21 2.00 7.07
CA PRO A 110 4.99 2.38 6.36
C PRO A 110 4.87 3.88 6.07
N GLN A 111 5.37 4.73 6.98
CA GLN A 111 5.37 6.19 6.80
C GLN A 111 6.32 6.62 5.70
N GLU A 112 7.55 6.08 5.71
CA GLU A 112 8.55 6.36 4.67
C GLU A 112 8.07 5.88 3.30
N TRP A 113 7.45 4.69 3.25
CA TRP A 113 6.89 4.14 2.02
C TRP A 113 5.79 5.03 1.45
N SER A 114 4.80 5.41 2.27
CA SER A 114 3.73 6.33 1.87
C SER A 114 4.31 7.63 1.32
N LEU A 115 5.31 8.20 2.01
CA LEU A 115 5.93 9.45 1.61
C LEU A 115 6.66 9.33 0.27
N ASN A 116 7.42 8.24 0.05
CA ASN A 116 8.08 7.97 -1.21
C ASN A 116 7.08 7.82 -2.35
N SER A 117 6.00 7.05 -2.16
CA SER A 117 4.94 6.90 -3.16
C SER A 117 4.26 8.23 -3.52
N ARG A 118 4.10 9.14 -2.54
CA ARG A 118 3.59 10.50 -2.78
C ARG A 118 4.55 11.34 -3.61
N ILE A 119 5.86 11.23 -3.37
CA ILE A 119 6.89 11.91 -4.19
C ILE A 119 6.97 11.33 -5.60
N GLU A 120 6.89 10.02 -5.77
CA GLU A 120 6.84 9.37 -7.09
C GLU A 120 5.61 9.84 -7.89
N ARG A 121 4.44 9.96 -7.25
CA ARG A 121 3.26 10.56 -7.88
C ARG A 121 3.49 12.02 -8.25
N ALA A 122 4.13 12.80 -7.37
CA ALA A 122 4.44 14.20 -7.63
C ALA A 122 5.39 14.36 -8.83
N GLN A 123 6.40 13.50 -8.94
CA GLN A 123 7.33 13.48 -10.07
C GLN A 123 6.59 13.28 -11.40
N ARG A 124 5.66 12.31 -11.47
CA ARG A 124 4.82 12.11 -12.67
C ARG A 124 3.97 13.34 -12.99
N LEU A 125 3.31 13.92 -11.98
CA LEU A 125 2.49 15.12 -12.19
C LEU A 125 3.32 16.32 -12.64
N LEU A 126 4.56 16.47 -12.17
CA LEU A 126 5.46 17.54 -12.59
C LEU A 126 5.86 17.42 -14.06
N THR A 127 5.95 16.21 -14.62
CA THR A 127 6.29 15.98 -16.04
C THR A 127 5.07 15.94 -16.96
N GLU A 128 3.94 15.44 -16.48
CA GLU A 128 2.77 15.12 -17.31
C GLU A 128 1.69 16.22 -17.29
N SER A 129 1.75 17.15 -16.33
CA SER A 129 0.70 18.16 -16.13
C SER A 129 1.23 19.59 -16.10
N SER A 130 0.33 20.54 -16.38
CA SER A 130 0.56 21.98 -16.23
C SER A 130 0.05 22.53 -14.89
N LEU A 131 -0.15 21.65 -13.90
CA LEU A 131 -0.66 22.03 -12.59
C LEU A 131 0.33 22.93 -11.84
N SER A 132 -0.22 23.86 -11.06
CA SER A 132 0.59 24.66 -10.14
C SER A 132 1.19 23.79 -9.03
N MET A 133 2.32 24.22 -8.46
CA MET A 133 2.96 23.51 -7.34
C MET A 133 2.02 23.31 -6.14
N CYS A 134 1.10 24.24 -5.91
CA CYS A 134 0.09 24.14 -4.86
C CYS A 134 -0.91 23.02 -5.18
N GLN A 135 -1.41 22.95 -6.41
CA GLN A 135 -2.31 21.87 -6.84
C GLN A 135 -1.61 20.50 -6.78
N ILE A 136 -0.37 20.39 -7.25
CA ILE A 136 0.41 19.15 -7.17
C ILE A 136 0.58 18.70 -5.70
N ALA A 137 0.86 19.65 -4.80
CA ALA A 137 0.98 19.34 -3.38
C ALA A 137 -0.33 18.73 -2.83
N LEU A 138 -1.48 19.32 -3.14
CA LEU A 138 -2.79 18.82 -2.70
C LEU A 138 -3.13 17.45 -3.32
N GLU A 139 -2.89 17.29 -4.62
CA GLU A 139 -3.09 16.02 -5.36
C GLU A 139 -2.22 14.87 -4.84
N CYS A 140 -1.04 15.18 -4.31
CA CYS A 140 -0.13 14.23 -3.66
C CYS A 140 -0.35 14.15 -2.14
N GLY A 141 -1.34 14.88 -1.62
CA GLY A 141 -1.83 14.80 -0.25
C GLY A 141 -1.02 15.53 0.80
N PHE A 142 -0.23 16.49 0.38
CA PHE A 142 0.44 17.41 1.29
C PHE A 142 -0.55 18.47 1.77
N ALA A 143 -0.42 18.85 3.04
CA ALA A 143 -1.24 19.90 3.64
C ALA A 143 -1.06 21.25 2.95
N ASP A 144 0.16 21.52 2.48
CA ASP A 144 0.51 22.76 1.79
C ASP A 144 1.75 22.59 0.90
N GLN A 145 1.96 23.57 0.02
CA GLN A 145 3.09 23.61 -0.92
C GLN A 145 4.45 23.69 -0.23
N SER A 146 4.57 24.35 0.92
CA SER A 146 5.82 24.54 1.65
C SER A 146 6.28 23.23 2.29
N HIS A 147 5.36 22.46 2.86
CA HIS A 147 5.61 21.10 3.34
C HIS A 147 6.01 20.18 2.19
N PHE A 148 5.25 20.20 1.08
CA PHE A 148 5.60 19.45 -0.13
C PHE A 148 7.01 19.77 -0.62
N SER A 149 7.35 21.05 -0.79
CA SER A 149 8.63 21.47 -1.37
C SER A 149 9.83 21.06 -0.50
N ARG A 150 9.70 21.18 0.83
CA ARG A 150 10.72 20.72 1.79
C ARG A 150 10.91 19.21 1.71
N THR A 151 9.81 18.46 1.72
CA THR A 151 9.85 17.00 1.70
C THR A 151 10.35 16.45 0.37
N PHE A 152 9.92 17.03 -0.75
CA PHE A 152 10.42 16.68 -2.08
C PHE A 152 11.92 16.94 -2.20
N SER A 153 12.40 18.10 -1.73
CA SER A 153 13.83 18.41 -1.79
C SER A 153 14.66 17.49 -0.90
N LYS A 154 14.13 17.11 0.26
CA LYS A 154 14.77 16.15 1.17
C LYS A 154 14.92 14.77 0.53
N LEU A 155 13.92 14.30 -0.21
CA LEU A 155 13.92 12.95 -0.79
C LEU A 155 14.57 12.86 -2.17
N THR A 156 14.51 13.93 -2.97
CA THR A 156 15.05 13.94 -4.35
C THR A 156 16.38 14.71 -4.49
N GLY A 157 16.80 15.42 -3.44
CA GLY A 157 18.00 16.26 -3.45
C GLY A 157 17.86 17.58 -4.22
N THR A 158 16.71 17.86 -4.85
CA THR A 158 16.49 19.08 -5.65
C THR A 158 15.09 19.65 -5.44
N SER A 159 14.89 20.95 -5.68
CA SER A 159 13.56 21.54 -5.55
C SER A 159 12.61 21.09 -6.67
N PRO A 160 11.30 20.97 -6.43
CA PRO A 160 10.32 20.53 -7.43
C PRO A 160 10.41 21.28 -8.76
N LYS A 161 10.55 22.62 -8.71
CA LYS A 161 10.69 23.47 -9.91
C LYS A 161 11.98 23.18 -10.69
N ARG A 162 13.09 22.96 -9.99
CA ARG A 162 14.37 22.63 -10.63
C ARG A 162 14.29 21.25 -11.26
N TRP A 163 13.72 20.28 -10.54
CA TRP A 163 13.49 18.93 -11.01
C TRP A 163 12.64 18.91 -12.30
N GLN A 164 11.52 19.65 -12.32
CA GLN A 164 10.65 19.78 -13.49
C GLN A 164 11.39 20.34 -14.71
N ARG A 165 12.24 21.36 -14.52
CA ARG A 165 13.04 21.96 -15.60
C ARG A 165 14.05 20.98 -16.18
N CYS A 166 14.72 20.20 -15.33
CA CYS A 166 15.69 19.20 -15.78
C CYS A 166 15.05 18.04 -16.55
N GLN A 167 13.81 17.68 -16.21
CA GLN A 167 13.07 16.58 -16.83
C GLN A 167 12.28 17.00 -18.08
N SER A 168 12.10 18.31 -18.32
CA SER A 168 11.43 18.80 -19.51
C SER A 168 12.34 18.64 -20.75
N PRO A 169 11.90 17.95 -21.82
CA PRO A 169 12.73 17.70 -23.01
C PRO A 169 13.15 18.99 -23.75
N VAL A 170 12.47 20.12 -23.49
CA VAL A 170 12.82 21.44 -24.02
C VAL A 170 14.18 21.96 -23.50
N SER A 171 14.68 21.45 -22.37
CA SER A 171 15.97 21.87 -21.79
C SER A 171 17.16 20.96 -22.15
N GLN A 172 16.93 19.85 -22.88
CA GLN A 172 18.03 18.97 -23.33
C GLN A 172 18.89 19.60 -24.45
N HIS A 173 18.49 20.74 -25.02
CA HIS A 173 19.28 21.48 -26.01
C HIS A 173 20.14 22.61 -25.44
N GLN A 174 20.09 22.90 -24.13
CA GLN A 174 20.87 23.98 -23.51
C GLN A 174 21.96 23.51 -22.54
N CYS A 175 22.13 22.20 -22.35
CA CYS A 175 23.19 21.66 -21.49
C CYS A 175 24.44 21.19 -22.27
N ALA A 176 24.48 21.34 -23.60
CA ALA A 176 25.57 20.84 -24.46
C ALA A 176 26.54 21.92 -24.98
N THR A 177 26.47 23.18 -24.51
CA THR A 177 27.29 24.29 -25.07
C THR A 177 28.33 24.90 -24.13
N LEU A 178 28.66 24.23 -23.01
CA LEU A 178 29.73 24.67 -22.11
C LEU A 178 30.89 23.66 -21.98
N SER A 179 31.34 23.09 -23.11
CA SER A 179 32.63 22.37 -23.17
C SER A 179 33.48 22.70 -24.39
N VAL A 180 33.42 23.93 -24.91
CA VAL A 180 34.42 24.40 -25.88
C VAL A 180 34.75 25.88 -25.60
N GLN A 181 35.79 26.11 -24.81
CA GLN A 181 36.68 27.28 -24.86
C GLN A 181 37.82 26.99 -23.86
N THR A 182 38.89 26.34 -24.30
CA THR A 182 40.12 26.97 -24.81
C THR A 182 40.75 27.88 -23.76
N TYR A 183 41.81 27.39 -23.11
CA TYR A 183 42.84 28.22 -22.49
C TYR A 183 44.23 27.65 -22.92
N PRO A 184 45.23 28.54 -23.05
CA PRO A 184 46.32 28.47 -24.01
C PRO A 184 47.40 27.43 -23.73
#